data_AF-A0A954ZPR2-F1
#
_entry.id   AF-A0A954ZPR2-F1
#
_cell.length_a   1.000
_cell.length_b   1.000
_cell.length_c   1.000
_cell.angle_alpha   90.00
_cell.angle_beta   90.00
_cell.angle_gamma   90.00
#
_symmetry.space_group_name_H-M   'P 1'
#
loop_
_entity.id
_entity.type
_entity.pdbx_description
1 polymer ?
#
loop_
_entity_poly.entity_id
_entity_poly.type
_entity_poly.pdbx_seq_one_letter_code
_entity_poly.pdbx_strand_id
1 'polypeptide(L)'
;KSAAEEEHEFFVPAALVLVGDETQPKRPRPVSDGSLTRLVSNATADGNHWFEENYAIDYPRWRFYYLYSLERYQSFRELAEKNDEPEPRWYNDGVEFLQSLQKDAGGFGNSSTASEAVDAAFATLFLMRSTKKSINKEVNYGDGLLAGGRGLPKNLADARVKRGKIVGEPLGGSADDVLSLLEDPNSPNFDKLVENPENVMVSPKLADDDRELDRLRRVIQGGNYAARKVAVRALATRRNLDNVPILIYALSDPDPEVAVEARDALRFISRRFRGFNMPENPTLEQRIEGINAWKKWYLSIRPDAEFLN
;
A
#
# COMPACT_ATOMS: atom_id res chain seq x y z
N LYS A 1 -66.36 -27.14 -18.33
CA LYS A 1 -65.43 -27.15 -19.48
C LYS A 1 -64.23 -26.32 -19.07
N SER A 2 -63.14 -27.00 -18.70
CA SER A 2 -61.90 -26.40 -18.21
C SER A 2 -61.16 -25.81 -19.42
N ALA A 3 -60.62 -24.60 -19.23
CA ALA A 3 -59.64 -24.02 -20.14
C ALA A 3 -58.29 -24.65 -19.81
N ALA A 4 -57.65 -25.22 -20.83
CA ALA A 4 -56.28 -25.70 -20.76
C ALA A 4 -55.35 -24.50 -20.97
N GLU A 5 -54.47 -24.23 -20.00
CA GLU A 5 -53.31 -23.37 -20.18
C GLU A 5 -52.22 -24.21 -20.85
N GLU A 6 -51.79 -23.78 -22.04
CA GLU A 6 -50.64 -24.33 -22.74
C GLU A 6 -49.36 -23.95 -21.97
N GLU A 7 -48.73 -24.92 -21.32
CA GLU A 7 -47.38 -24.77 -20.77
C GLU A 7 -46.37 -24.70 -21.93
N HIS A 8 -45.87 -23.51 -22.21
CA HIS A 8 -44.70 -23.32 -23.05
C HIS A 8 -43.46 -23.84 -22.30
N GLU A 9 -43.03 -25.06 -22.64
CA GLU A 9 -41.78 -25.64 -22.15
C GLU A 9 -40.60 -24.83 -22.70
N PHE A 10 -39.97 -24.02 -21.84
CA PHE A 10 -38.83 -23.19 -22.19
C PHE A 10 -37.62 -24.10 -22.45
N PHE A 11 -37.22 -24.24 -23.73
CA PHE A 11 -36.02 -24.97 -24.10
C PHE A 11 -34.77 -24.21 -23.63
N VAL A 12 -34.13 -24.70 -22.57
CA VAL A 12 -32.85 -24.19 -22.09
C VAL A 12 -31.72 -24.98 -22.75
N PRO A 13 -30.86 -24.37 -23.58
CA PRO A 13 -29.71 -25.04 -24.19
C PRO A 13 -28.79 -25.64 -23.12
N ALA A 14 -28.15 -26.78 -23.43
CA ALA A 14 -27.31 -27.56 -22.51
C ALA A 14 -26.17 -26.77 -21.81
N ALA A 15 -25.85 -25.56 -22.28
CA ALA A 15 -24.84 -24.69 -21.69
C ALA A 15 -25.39 -23.75 -20.57
N LEU A 16 -26.70 -23.73 -20.32
CA LEU A 16 -27.33 -22.82 -19.37
C LEU A 16 -28.01 -23.60 -18.24
N VAL A 17 -27.70 -23.22 -17.00
CA VAL A 17 -28.30 -23.80 -15.79
C VAL A 17 -29.35 -22.82 -15.26
N LEU A 18 -30.57 -23.30 -15.07
CA LEU A 18 -31.62 -22.57 -14.36
C LEU A 18 -31.19 -22.35 -12.91
N VAL A 19 -30.98 -21.09 -12.54
CA VAL A 19 -30.67 -20.70 -11.16
C VAL A 19 -31.97 -20.77 -10.35
N GLY A 20 -32.21 -21.91 -9.73
CA GLY A 20 -33.25 -22.07 -8.70
C GLY A 20 -32.83 -21.44 -7.37
N ASP A 21 -33.84 -20.99 -6.61
CA ASP A 21 -33.72 -20.24 -5.37
C ASP A 21 -32.71 -20.81 -4.35
N GLU A 22 -31.93 -19.88 -3.82
CA GLU A 22 -31.16 -19.91 -2.58
C GLU A 22 -30.34 -21.16 -2.24
N THR A 23 -29.15 -21.27 -2.85
CA THR A 23 -27.96 -21.64 -2.07
C THR A 23 -27.11 -20.40 -1.85
N GLN A 24 -27.05 -19.92 -0.60
CA GLN A 24 -26.14 -18.84 -0.23
C GLN A 24 -24.74 -19.11 -0.82
N PRO A 25 -24.08 -18.11 -1.45
CA PRO A 25 -22.76 -18.32 -2.01
C PRO A 25 -21.85 -18.80 -0.89
N LYS A 26 -21.35 -20.04 -1.01
CA LYS A 26 -20.33 -20.57 -0.10
C LYS A 26 -19.19 -19.57 -0.13
N ARG A 27 -18.97 -18.87 0.99
CA ARG A 27 -17.84 -17.96 1.15
C ARG A 27 -16.58 -18.72 0.73
N PRO A 28 -15.77 -18.21 -0.23
CA PRO A 28 -14.55 -18.88 -0.63
C PRO A 28 -13.74 -19.14 0.63
N ARG A 29 -13.30 -20.39 0.81
CA ARG A 29 -12.45 -20.76 1.94
C ARG A 29 -11.24 -19.82 1.90
N PRO A 30 -10.85 -19.21 3.03
CA PRO A 30 -9.65 -18.40 3.06
C PRO A 30 -8.49 -19.27 2.57
N VAL A 31 -7.85 -18.82 1.49
CA VAL A 31 -6.63 -19.41 0.93
C VAL A 31 -5.66 -19.57 2.09
N SER A 32 -5.34 -20.80 2.47
CA SER A 32 -4.35 -21.03 3.51
C SER A 32 -3.01 -20.47 3.01
N ASP A 33 -2.27 -19.81 3.89
CA ASP A 33 -1.04 -19.05 3.58
C ASP A 33 -0.10 -19.80 2.61
N GLY A 34 0.12 -21.10 2.84
CA GLY A 34 0.98 -21.93 1.99
C GLY A 34 0.48 -22.17 0.55
N SER A 35 -0.83 -22.07 0.30
CA SER A 35 -1.37 -22.20 -1.07
C SER A 35 -1.16 -20.94 -1.89
N LEU A 36 -1.19 -19.76 -1.27
CA LEU A 36 -0.85 -18.50 -1.94
C LEU A 36 0.64 -18.42 -2.25
N THR A 37 1.50 -18.79 -1.29
CA THR A 37 2.95 -18.83 -1.51
C THR A 37 3.31 -19.73 -2.68
N ARG A 38 2.72 -20.94 -2.74
CA ARG A 38 2.96 -21.88 -3.85
C ARG A 38 2.48 -21.34 -5.18
N LEU A 39 1.32 -20.68 -5.22
CA LEU A 39 0.81 -20.05 -6.45
C LEU A 39 1.74 -18.95 -6.95
N VAL A 40 2.24 -18.09 -6.06
CA VAL A 40 3.19 -17.03 -6.41
C VAL A 40 4.51 -17.63 -6.89
N SER A 41 5.07 -18.62 -6.18
CA SER A 41 6.31 -19.29 -6.62
C SER A 41 6.17 -19.93 -7.99
N ASN A 42 5.04 -20.61 -8.26
CA ASN A 42 4.79 -21.21 -9.57
C ASN A 42 4.67 -20.13 -10.65
N ALA A 43 3.90 -19.06 -10.43
CA ALA A 43 3.76 -17.98 -11.39
C ALA A 43 5.10 -17.28 -11.70
N THR A 44 5.96 -17.12 -10.70
CA THR A 44 7.32 -16.60 -10.89
C THR A 44 8.17 -17.57 -11.74
N ALA A 45 8.11 -18.87 -11.45
CA ALA A 45 8.83 -19.88 -12.22
C ALA A 45 8.35 -19.94 -13.68
N ASP A 46 7.04 -19.89 -13.90
CA ASP A 46 6.43 -19.86 -15.24
C ASP A 46 6.89 -18.62 -16.02
N GLY A 47 6.96 -17.45 -15.36
CA GLY A 47 7.49 -16.22 -15.96
C GLY A 47 8.97 -16.34 -16.33
N ASN A 48 9.79 -16.89 -15.44
CA ASN A 48 11.21 -17.11 -15.69
C ASN A 48 11.42 -18.04 -16.89
N HIS A 49 10.68 -19.16 -16.92
CA HIS A 49 10.76 -20.12 -17.99
C HIS A 49 10.31 -19.53 -19.34
N TRP A 50 9.26 -18.71 -19.35
CA TRP A 50 8.85 -18.00 -20.55
C TRP A 50 9.99 -17.14 -21.13
N PHE A 51 10.73 -16.42 -20.29
CA PHE A 51 11.88 -15.64 -20.75
C PHE A 51 13.07 -16.50 -21.18
N GLU A 52 13.29 -17.68 -20.59
CA GLU A 52 14.31 -18.62 -21.09
C GLU A 52 14.03 -19.06 -22.53
N GLU A 53 12.75 -19.28 -22.87
CA GLU A 53 12.33 -19.76 -24.19
C GLU A 53 12.11 -18.64 -25.21
N ASN A 54 11.66 -17.46 -24.77
CA ASN A 54 11.17 -16.38 -25.64
C ASN A 54 12.03 -15.12 -25.59
N TYR A 55 13.21 -15.18 -24.96
CA TYR A 55 14.13 -14.05 -24.91
C TYR A 55 14.43 -13.52 -26.32
N ALA A 56 14.12 -12.24 -26.51
CA ALA A 56 14.44 -11.48 -27.70
C ALA A 56 14.88 -10.07 -27.30
N ILE A 57 15.60 -9.39 -28.20
CA ILE A 57 15.94 -7.97 -28.11
C ILE A 57 15.26 -7.22 -29.26
N ASP A 58 15.39 -7.74 -30.48
CA ASP A 58 14.66 -7.24 -31.64
C ASP A 58 13.28 -7.88 -31.76
N TYR A 59 12.32 -7.37 -30.99
CA TYR A 59 10.93 -7.79 -31.11
C TYR A 59 10.20 -6.95 -32.17
N PRO A 60 9.45 -7.56 -33.12
CA PRO A 60 8.96 -6.86 -34.32
C PRO A 60 7.84 -5.84 -34.06
N ARG A 61 7.13 -5.95 -32.93
CA ARG A 61 5.99 -5.08 -32.61
C ARG A 61 6.20 -4.41 -31.26
N TRP A 62 5.97 -3.09 -31.16
CA TRP A 62 6.16 -2.38 -29.88
C TRP A 62 7.56 -2.55 -29.31
N ARG A 63 8.57 -2.59 -30.18
CA ARG A 63 9.95 -2.98 -29.85
C ARG A 63 10.53 -2.25 -28.63
N PHE A 64 10.43 -0.92 -28.62
CA PHE A 64 10.95 -0.10 -27.54
C PHE A 64 10.18 -0.31 -26.22
N TYR A 65 8.86 -0.51 -26.31
CA TYR A 65 8.04 -0.87 -25.16
C TYR A 65 8.38 -2.26 -24.62
N TYR A 66 8.65 -3.22 -25.50
CA TYR A 66 9.11 -4.55 -25.12
C TYR A 66 10.46 -4.47 -24.39
N LEU A 67 11.44 -3.72 -24.91
CA LEU A 67 12.73 -3.52 -24.24
C LEU A 67 12.53 -2.91 -22.84
N TYR A 68 11.71 -1.87 -22.72
CA TYR A 68 11.40 -1.31 -21.40
C TYR A 68 10.71 -2.34 -20.48
N SER A 69 9.83 -3.18 -21.01
CA SER A 69 9.17 -4.25 -20.25
C SER A 69 10.15 -5.33 -19.80
N LEU A 70 11.14 -5.67 -20.63
CA LEU A 70 12.23 -6.58 -20.27
C LEU A 70 13.06 -5.98 -19.12
N GLU A 71 13.43 -4.70 -19.18
CA GLU A 71 14.15 -4.03 -18.08
C GLU A 71 13.34 -4.06 -16.77
N ARG A 72 12.03 -3.82 -16.84
CA ARG A 72 11.14 -3.91 -15.67
C ARG A 72 11.17 -5.31 -15.07
N TYR A 73 10.95 -6.32 -15.91
CA TYR A 73 10.93 -7.72 -15.48
C TYR A 73 12.24 -8.12 -14.80
N GLN A 74 13.36 -7.88 -15.48
CA GLN A 74 14.68 -8.24 -14.99
C GLN A 74 15.02 -7.49 -13.70
N SER A 75 14.65 -6.21 -13.58
CA SER A 75 14.89 -5.45 -12.34
C SER A 75 14.15 -6.02 -11.13
N PHE A 76 12.90 -6.49 -11.30
CA PHE A 76 12.17 -7.15 -10.21
C PHE A 76 12.71 -8.55 -9.91
N ARG A 77 13.16 -9.27 -10.93
CA ARG A 77 13.79 -10.58 -10.78
C ARG A 77 15.11 -10.48 -10.02
N GLU A 78 15.99 -9.54 -10.39
CA GLU A 78 17.24 -9.24 -9.68
C GLU A 78 16.97 -8.98 -8.19
N LEU A 79 15.93 -8.20 -7.86
CA LEU A 79 15.50 -7.98 -6.47
C LEU A 79 15.03 -9.26 -5.78
N ALA A 80 14.15 -10.04 -6.43
CA ALA A 80 13.55 -11.24 -5.85
C ALA A 80 14.57 -12.36 -5.62
N GLU A 81 15.51 -12.52 -6.55
CA GLU A 81 16.58 -13.52 -6.52
C GLU A 81 17.82 -13.03 -5.76
N LYS A 82 17.86 -11.74 -5.37
CA LYS A 82 19.02 -11.06 -4.77
C LYS A 82 20.28 -11.19 -5.63
N ASN A 83 20.09 -11.17 -6.95
CA ASN A 83 21.15 -11.29 -7.92
C ASN A 83 21.38 -9.94 -8.60
N ASP A 84 22.32 -9.16 -8.08
CA ASP A 84 22.69 -7.85 -8.62
C ASP A 84 23.95 -7.97 -9.48
N GLU A 85 23.81 -8.57 -10.67
CA GLU A 85 24.91 -8.64 -11.63
C GLU A 85 25.19 -7.23 -12.21
N PRO A 86 26.44 -6.73 -12.16
CA PRO A 86 26.75 -5.38 -12.63
C PRO A 86 26.48 -5.16 -14.13
N GLU A 87 26.82 -6.15 -14.96
CA GLU A 87 26.75 -6.08 -16.42
C GLU A 87 26.00 -7.30 -16.98
N PRO A 88 24.69 -7.44 -16.68
CA PRO A 88 23.96 -8.62 -17.07
C PRO A 88 23.80 -8.64 -18.59
N ARG A 89 24.00 -9.81 -19.19
CA ARG A 89 23.96 -10.00 -20.65
C ARG A 89 22.74 -9.36 -21.32
N TRP A 90 21.55 -9.57 -20.74
CA TRP A 90 20.31 -9.04 -21.33
C TRP A 90 20.31 -7.51 -21.48
N TYR A 91 21.00 -6.81 -20.58
CA TYR A 91 21.09 -5.35 -20.60
C TYR A 91 22.08 -4.90 -21.67
N ASN A 92 23.25 -5.54 -21.74
CA ASN A 92 24.27 -5.26 -22.75
C ASN A 92 23.73 -5.53 -24.17
N ASP A 93 23.07 -6.68 -24.38
CA ASP A 93 22.44 -7.03 -25.66
C ASP A 93 21.41 -5.94 -26.08
N GLY A 94 20.65 -5.39 -25.13
CA GLY A 94 19.71 -4.29 -25.38
C GLY A 94 20.37 -2.93 -25.63
N VAL A 95 21.48 -2.62 -24.94
CA VAL A 95 22.28 -1.40 -25.16
C VAL A 95 22.89 -1.39 -26.55
N GLU A 96 23.55 -2.48 -26.95
CA GLU A 96 24.15 -2.64 -28.28
C GLU A 96 23.10 -2.48 -29.38
N PHE A 97 21.93 -3.11 -29.17
CA PHE A 97 20.82 -2.98 -30.09
C PHE A 97 20.30 -1.55 -30.20
N LEU A 98 20.07 -0.85 -29.08
CA LEU A 98 19.62 0.54 -29.10
C LEU A 98 20.67 1.46 -29.74
N GLN A 99 21.96 1.26 -29.47
CA GLN A 99 23.03 2.01 -30.14
C GLN A 99 22.99 1.85 -31.66
N SER A 100 22.70 0.65 -32.17
CA SER A 100 22.55 0.42 -33.61
C SER A 100 21.35 1.16 -34.24
N LEU A 101 20.37 1.56 -33.43
CA LEU A 101 19.15 2.25 -33.86
C LEU A 101 19.16 3.75 -33.58
N GLN A 102 20.17 4.26 -32.87
CA GLN A 102 20.25 5.68 -32.52
C GLN A 102 20.57 6.50 -33.78
N LYS A 103 19.74 7.51 -34.06
CA LYS A 103 19.97 8.44 -35.17
C LYS A 103 21.08 9.43 -34.82
N ASP A 104 21.68 10.07 -35.83
CA ASP A 104 22.75 11.07 -35.65
C ASP A 104 22.38 12.22 -34.70
N ALA A 105 21.10 12.61 -34.66
CA ALA A 105 20.59 13.63 -33.75
C ALA A 105 20.35 13.12 -32.30
N GLY A 106 20.75 11.88 -31.99
CA GLY A 106 20.62 11.24 -30.68
C GLY A 106 19.24 10.65 -30.38
N GLY A 107 18.26 10.83 -31.27
CA GLY A 107 16.91 10.31 -31.13
C GLY A 107 16.77 8.83 -31.51
N PHE A 108 15.68 8.21 -31.05
CA PHE A 108 15.30 6.85 -31.42
C PHE A 108 13.96 6.86 -32.16
N GLY A 109 13.81 5.98 -33.12
CA GLY A 109 12.55 5.85 -33.86
C GLY A 109 12.76 5.09 -35.15
N ASN A 110 12.26 3.86 -35.18
CA ASN A 110 12.13 3.07 -36.40
C ASN A 110 10.88 2.17 -36.40
N SER A 111 10.02 2.29 -35.37
CA SER A 111 8.84 1.44 -35.27
C SER A 111 7.69 2.04 -36.08
N SER A 112 7.00 1.21 -36.86
CA SER A 112 5.72 1.57 -37.49
C SER A 112 4.56 1.57 -36.49
N THR A 113 4.84 1.25 -35.22
CA THR A 113 3.84 1.00 -34.18
C THR A 113 3.64 2.15 -33.21
N ALA A 114 4.62 3.03 -33.04
CA ALA A 114 4.57 4.16 -32.10
C ALA A 114 5.24 5.40 -32.69
N SER A 115 5.01 6.57 -32.07
CA SER A 115 5.71 7.79 -32.46
C SER A 115 7.16 7.78 -31.98
N GLU A 116 8.04 8.50 -32.67
CA GLU A 116 9.47 8.62 -32.30
C GLU A 116 9.65 9.13 -30.87
N ALA A 117 8.78 10.02 -30.39
CA ALA A 117 8.81 10.51 -29.01
C ALA A 117 8.57 9.39 -27.99
N VAL A 118 7.65 8.46 -28.28
CA VAL A 118 7.36 7.30 -27.41
C VAL A 118 8.51 6.31 -27.45
N ASP A 119 9.05 6.02 -28.64
CA ASP A 119 10.20 5.13 -28.82
C ASP A 119 11.43 5.66 -28.07
N ALA A 120 11.73 6.96 -28.19
CA ALA A 120 12.82 7.62 -27.48
C ALA A 120 12.63 7.62 -25.95
N ALA A 121 11.40 7.82 -25.48
CA ALA A 121 11.08 7.76 -24.05
C ALA A 121 11.36 6.35 -23.49
N PHE A 122 10.87 5.29 -24.14
CA PHE A 122 11.11 3.92 -23.68
C PHE A 122 12.58 3.50 -23.80
N ALA A 123 13.27 3.87 -24.88
CA ALA A 123 14.72 3.65 -25.01
C ALA A 123 15.48 4.30 -23.84
N THR A 124 15.14 5.53 -23.50
CA THR A 124 15.77 6.25 -22.39
C THR A 124 15.48 5.59 -21.05
N LEU A 125 14.22 5.18 -20.80
CA LEU A 125 13.85 4.46 -19.58
C LEU A 125 14.60 3.13 -19.41
N PHE A 126 14.84 2.41 -20.51
CA PHE A 126 15.67 1.21 -20.54
C PHE A 126 17.13 1.53 -20.21
N LEU A 127 17.77 2.43 -20.96
CA LEU A 127 19.19 2.80 -20.81
C LEU A 127 19.50 3.41 -19.44
N MET A 128 18.52 4.07 -18.81
CA MET A 128 18.68 4.60 -17.47
C MET A 128 18.56 3.55 -16.37
N ARG A 129 18.18 2.31 -16.70
CA ARG A 129 17.70 1.28 -15.76
C ARG A 129 16.68 1.87 -14.79
N SER A 130 15.68 2.56 -15.35
CA SER A 130 14.77 3.41 -14.58
C SER A 130 14.01 2.64 -13.50
N THR A 131 13.62 1.39 -13.76
CA THR A 131 12.91 0.56 -12.79
C THR A 131 13.83 0.14 -11.67
N LYS A 132 15.05 -0.33 -11.97
CA LYS A 132 16.05 -0.61 -10.94
C LYS A 132 16.35 0.60 -10.06
N LYS A 133 16.47 1.80 -10.65
CA LYS A 133 16.65 3.03 -9.88
C LYS A 133 15.46 3.34 -8.97
N SER A 134 14.23 3.17 -9.45
CA SER A 134 13.03 3.31 -8.63
C SER A 134 12.98 2.27 -7.50
N ILE A 135 13.27 1.00 -7.80
CA ILE A 135 13.38 -0.07 -6.81
C ILE A 135 14.44 0.31 -5.77
N ASN A 136 15.65 0.65 -6.18
CA ASN A 136 16.72 1.02 -5.25
C ASN A 136 16.36 2.27 -4.44
N LYS A 137 15.61 3.22 -5.00
CA LYS A 137 15.10 4.34 -4.22
C LYS A 137 14.10 3.87 -3.16
N GLU A 138 13.16 2.99 -3.48
CA GLU A 138 12.19 2.52 -2.49
C GLU A 138 12.78 1.48 -1.51
N VAL A 139 13.71 0.65 -1.95
CA VAL A 139 14.39 -0.41 -1.19
C VAL A 139 15.51 0.16 -0.32
N ASN A 140 16.28 1.17 -0.78
CA ASN A 140 17.28 1.84 0.07
C ASN A 140 16.65 2.83 1.06
N TYR A 141 15.41 3.27 0.84
CA TYR A 141 14.59 3.85 1.91
C TYR A 141 13.97 2.78 2.82
N GLY A 142 14.32 1.51 2.61
CA GLY A 142 13.47 0.37 2.90
C GLY A 142 14.19 -0.90 3.37
N ASP A 143 15.39 -0.82 3.94
CA ASP A 143 15.82 -1.84 4.93
C ASP A 143 14.85 -1.88 6.14
N GLY A 144 13.87 -0.95 6.17
CA GLY A 144 12.67 -1.06 6.96
C GLY A 144 11.38 -1.49 6.24
N LEU A 145 11.12 -1.16 4.98
CA LEU A 145 9.73 -1.14 4.51
C LEU A 145 9.23 -2.50 4.01
N LEU A 146 8.55 -3.26 4.86
CA LEU A 146 7.79 -4.45 4.43
C LEU A 146 6.29 -4.17 4.31
N ALA A 147 5.75 -4.56 3.15
CA ALA A 147 4.33 -4.73 2.81
C ALA A 147 3.35 -3.79 3.54
N GLY A 148 3.30 -2.53 3.10
CA GLY A 148 2.31 -1.54 3.54
C GLY A 148 2.85 -0.16 3.87
N GLY A 149 4.10 0.15 3.53
CA GLY A 149 4.65 1.48 3.80
C GLY A 149 5.31 1.62 5.17
N ARG A 150 5.65 0.52 5.88
CA ARG A 150 6.08 0.61 7.29
C ARG A 150 7.35 -0.21 7.57
N GLY A 151 8.27 0.48 8.24
CA GLY A 151 9.62 0.08 8.61
C GLY A 151 9.74 -1.26 9.35
N LEU A 152 10.99 -1.76 9.47
CA LEU A 152 11.33 -2.94 10.23
C LEU A 152 11.44 -2.50 11.69
N PRO A 153 10.98 -3.33 12.64
CA PRO A 153 11.20 -3.07 14.05
C PRO A 153 12.70 -2.85 14.32
N LYS A 154 13.05 -1.84 15.13
CA LYS A 154 14.46 -1.55 15.46
C LYS A 154 15.15 -2.72 16.16
N ASN A 155 14.38 -3.56 16.85
CA ASN A 155 14.85 -4.80 17.45
C ASN A 155 14.24 -6.02 16.74
N LEU A 156 15.09 -6.76 16.02
CA LEU A 156 14.71 -7.97 15.28
C LEU A 156 14.80 -9.25 16.12
N ALA A 157 15.34 -9.20 17.35
CA ALA A 157 15.53 -10.38 18.19
C ALA A 157 14.20 -11.11 18.48
N ASP A 158 13.11 -10.35 18.60
CA ASP A 158 11.77 -10.84 18.89
C ASP A 158 10.82 -10.76 17.69
N ALA A 159 11.34 -10.43 16.51
CA ALA A 159 10.55 -10.39 15.29
C ALA A 159 10.07 -11.80 14.93
N ARG A 160 8.78 -11.93 14.60
CA ARG A 160 8.15 -13.17 14.14
C ARG A 160 7.51 -12.93 12.78
N VAL A 161 7.56 -13.93 11.90
CA VAL A 161 6.86 -13.88 10.62
C VAL A 161 5.47 -14.46 10.81
N LYS A 162 4.41 -13.66 10.62
CA LYS A 162 3.01 -14.10 10.67
C LYS A 162 2.29 -13.63 9.40
N ARG A 163 1.82 -14.58 8.58
CA ARG A 163 1.14 -14.29 7.29
C ARG A 163 1.99 -13.44 6.33
N GLY A 164 3.27 -13.79 6.20
CA GLY A 164 4.24 -13.06 5.36
C GLY A 164 4.60 -11.65 5.86
N LYS A 165 4.13 -11.23 7.05
CA LYS A 165 4.48 -9.97 7.69
C LYS A 165 5.47 -10.21 8.81
N ILE A 166 6.53 -9.41 8.87
CA ILE A 166 7.36 -9.32 10.08
C ILE A 166 6.54 -8.53 11.11
N VAL A 167 6.23 -9.19 12.22
CA VAL A 167 5.51 -8.61 13.36
C VAL A 167 6.42 -8.69 14.58
N GLY A 168 6.56 -7.57 15.31
CA GLY A 168 7.11 -7.61 16.66
C GLY A 168 6.18 -8.37 17.62
N GLU A 169 6.67 -8.71 18.81
CA GLU A 169 5.80 -9.26 19.86
C GLU A 169 4.62 -8.31 20.11
N PRO A 170 3.36 -8.81 20.11
CA PRO A 170 2.22 -7.97 20.44
C PRO A 170 2.36 -7.49 21.88
N LEU A 171 2.43 -6.16 22.05
CA LEU A 171 2.37 -5.50 23.35
C LEU A 171 0.93 -5.60 23.89
N GLY A 172 0.56 -6.76 24.44
CA GLY A 172 -0.75 -7.01 25.06
C GLY A 172 -1.57 -8.13 24.38
N GLY A 173 -2.36 -8.83 25.19
CA GLY A 173 -3.19 -9.97 24.75
C GLY A 173 -4.57 -9.56 24.22
N SER A 174 -5.18 -8.53 24.82
CA SER A 174 -6.49 -7.99 24.45
C SER A 174 -6.43 -6.52 24.04
N ALA A 175 -7.48 -6.02 23.37
CA ALA A 175 -7.62 -4.60 23.03
C ALA A 175 -7.61 -3.71 24.28
N ASP A 176 -8.21 -4.19 25.37
CA ASP A 176 -8.28 -3.50 26.66
C ASP A 176 -6.90 -3.37 27.32
N ASP A 177 -6.05 -4.39 27.22
CA ASP A 177 -4.67 -4.34 27.73
C ASP A 177 -3.84 -3.29 27.00
N VAL A 178 -3.99 -3.23 25.66
CA VAL A 178 -3.29 -2.24 24.82
C VAL A 178 -3.77 -0.83 25.17
N LEU A 179 -5.08 -0.62 25.33
CA LEU A 179 -5.62 0.68 25.71
C LEU A 179 -5.16 1.11 27.10
N SER A 180 -5.13 0.19 28.05
CA SER A 180 -4.65 0.46 29.40
C SER A 180 -3.16 0.81 29.41
N LEU A 181 -2.36 0.16 28.56
CA LEU A 181 -0.95 0.52 28.36
C LEU A 181 -0.78 1.93 27.78
N LEU A 182 -1.65 2.35 26.86
CA LEU A 182 -1.61 3.69 26.26
C LEU A 182 -2.05 4.79 27.25
N GLU A 183 -2.90 4.45 28.22
CA GLU A 183 -3.39 5.35 29.25
C GLU A 183 -2.44 5.48 30.46
N ASP A 184 -1.56 4.49 30.68
CA ASP A 184 -0.61 4.48 31.81
C ASP A 184 0.84 4.78 31.36
N PRO A 185 1.28 6.05 31.45
CA PRO A 185 2.65 6.42 31.13
C PRO A 185 3.70 5.87 32.09
N ASN A 186 3.30 5.30 33.24
CA ASN A 186 4.21 4.69 34.22
C ASN A 186 4.32 3.17 34.08
N SER A 187 3.66 2.58 33.08
CA SER A 187 3.72 1.14 32.86
C SER A 187 5.16 0.68 32.54
N PRO A 188 5.64 -0.44 33.09
CA PRO A 188 6.96 -1.00 32.75
C PRO A 188 7.11 -1.39 31.28
N ASN A 189 5.98 -1.62 30.60
CA ASN A 189 5.95 -1.93 29.17
C ASN A 189 5.82 -0.67 28.29
N PHE A 190 5.74 0.51 28.92
CA PHE A 190 5.62 1.78 28.22
C PHE A 190 6.89 2.10 27.42
N ASP A 191 8.07 1.82 27.98
CA ASP A 191 9.35 2.03 27.28
C ASP A 191 9.42 1.22 25.97
N LYS A 192 8.89 -0.01 25.97
CA LYS A 192 8.80 -0.84 24.76
C LYS A 192 7.87 -0.24 23.70
N LEU A 193 6.80 0.44 24.13
CA LEU A 193 5.87 1.18 23.26
C LEU A 193 6.56 2.39 22.62
N VAL A 194 7.37 3.12 23.40
CA VAL A 194 8.14 4.28 22.93
C VAL A 194 9.26 3.87 21.98
N GLU A 195 9.94 2.77 22.28
CA GLU A 195 11.03 2.24 21.44
C GLU A 195 10.54 1.72 20.09
N ASN A 196 9.35 1.10 20.06
CA ASN A 196 8.78 0.52 18.85
C ASN A 196 7.26 0.78 18.74
N PRO A 197 6.82 2.04 18.52
CA PRO A 197 5.41 2.38 18.41
C PRO A 197 4.73 1.74 17.19
N GLU A 198 5.51 1.33 16.17
CA GLU A 198 5.08 0.51 15.05
C GLU A 198 4.77 -0.96 15.39
N ASN A 199 5.36 -1.51 16.46
CA ASN A 199 5.12 -2.89 16.91
C ASN A 199 3.78 -3.05 17.62
N VAL A 200 3.19 -1.95 18.06
CA VAL A 200 1.79 -1.94 18.45
C VAL A 200 0.97 -2.09 17.18
N MET A 201 0.80 -3.34 16.75
CA MET A 201 -0.29 -3.66 15.85
C MET A 201 -1.56 -3.24 16.56
N VAL A 202 -2.09 -2.09 16.16
CA VAL A 202 -3.49 -1.79 16.43
C VAL A 202 -4.26 -2.88 15.70
N SER A 203 -4.67 -3.89 16.47
CA SER A 203 -5.54 -4.93 15.95
C SER A 203 -6.71 -4.23 15.27
N PRO A 204 -7.18 -4.71 14.10
CA PRO A 204 -8.44 -4.22 13.55
C PRO A 204 -9.63 -4.36 14.51
N LYS A 205 -9.45 -5.06 15.65
CA LYS A 205 -10.40 -5.15 16.76
C LYS A 205 -10.23 -4.08 17.83
N LEU A 206 -9.10 -3.38 17.91
CA LEU A 206 -8.96 -2.25 18.83
C LEU A 206 -9.97 -1.19 18.41
N ALA A 207 -10.84 -0.79 19.33
CA ALA A 207 -11.95 0.11 19.11
C ALA A 207 -13.12 -0.48 18.31
N ASP A 208 -13.54 -1.71 18.65
CA ASP A 208 -14.78 -2.33 18.14
C ASP A 208 -16.03 -1.77 18.85
N ASP A 209 -15.85 -1.13 20.01
CA ASP A 209 -16.91 -0.50 20.82
C ASP A 209 -16.67 1.01 20.99
N ASP A 210 -17.75 1.78 21.14
CA ASP A 210 -17.75 3.23 21.34
C ASP A 210 -16.91 3.64 22.57
N ARG A 211 -16.93 2.81 23.62
CA ARG A 211 -16.12 3.03 24.83
C ARG A 211 -14.63 3.03 24.55
N GLU A 212 -14.17 2.13 23.70
CA GLU A 212 -12.77 2.03 23.31
C GLU A 212 -12.37 3.20 22.39
N LEU A 213 -13.27 3.67 21.52
CA LEU A 213 -13.06 4.89 20.74
C LEU A 213 -12.90 6.13 21.63
N ASP A 214 -13.73 6.26 22.67
CA ASP A 214 -13.65 7.37 23.61
C ASP A 214 -12.37 7.34 24.45
N ARG A 215 -11.86 6.15 24.78
CA ARG A 215 -10.54 5.99 25.40
C ARG A 215 -9.42 6.48 24.48
N LEU A 216 -9.42 6.08 23.22
CA LEU A 216 -8.42 6.54 22.25
C LEU A 216 -8.47 8.07 22.06
N ARG A 217 -9.66 8.67 22.02
CA ARG A 217 -9.83 10.13 21.95
C ARG A 217 -9.19 10.82 23.17
N ARG A 218 -9.39 10.29 24.37
CA ARG A 218 -8.74 10.79 25.59
C ARG A 218 -7.22 10.63 25.56
N VAL A 219 -6.71 9.50 25.06
CA VAL A 219 -5.27 9.30 24.87
C VAL A 219 -4.70 10.35 23.93
N ILE A 220 -5.37 10.70 22.83
CA ILE A 220 -4.91 11.77 21.92
C ILE A 220 -4.83 13.13 22.61
N GLN A 221 -5.68 13.41 23.59
CA GLN A 221 -5.70 14.70 24.28
C GLN A 221 -4.66 14.81 25.40
N GLY A 222 -4.35 13.71 26.09
CA GLY A 222 -3.56 13.76 27.34
C GLY A 222 -2.42 12.75 27.46
N GLY A 223 -2.32 11.78 26.56
CA GLY A 223 -1.22 10.82 26.54
C GLY A 223 0.09 11.50 26.16
N ASN A 224 1.22 10.83 26.39
CA ASN A 224 2.51 11.28 25.84
C ASN A 224 2.58 11.05 24.32
N TYR A 225 3.63 11.55 23.66
CA TYR A 225 3.72 11.57 22.20
C TYR A 225 3.54 10.17 21.56
N ALA A 226 4.18 9.12 22.11
CA ALA A 226 4.09 7.77 21.58
C ALA A 226 2.67 7.21 21.69
N ALA A 227 2.03 7.41 22.85
CA ALA A 227 0.64 6.98 23.06
C ALA A 227 -0.33 7.73 22.13
N ARG A 228 -0.18 9.05 21.99
CA ARG A 228 -0.99 9.86 21.05
C ARG A 228 -0.85 9.39 19.61
N LYS A 229 0.39 9.14 19.16
CA LYS A 229 0.68 8.64 17.81
C LYS A 229 -0.02 7.29 17.55
N VAL A 230 0.08 6.35 18.48
CA VAL A 230 -0.59 5.04 18.37
C VAL A 230 -2.12 5.20 18.37
N ALA A 231 -2.67 6.08 19.21
CA ALA A 231 -4.10 6.32 19.27
C ALA A 231 -4.67 6.96 18.00
N VAL A 232 -3.97 7.95 17.42
CA VAL A 232 -4.28 8.54 16.10
C VAL A 232 -4.35 7.45 15.04
N ARG A 233 -3.32 6.60 14.98
CA ARG A 233 -3.26 5.48 14.04
C ARG A 233 -4.43 4.52 14.22
N ALA A 234 -4.78 4.22 15.47
CA ALA A 234 -5.87 3.30 15.78
C ALA A 234 -7.21 3.83 15.26
N LEU A 235 -7.54 5.09 15.54
CA LEU A 235 -8.75 5.72 15.05
C LEU A 235 -8.83 5.76 13.52
N ALA A 236 -7.69 5.90 12.83
CA ALA A 236 -7.63 5.95 11.37
C ALA A 236 -8.06 4.64 10.70
N THR A 237 -7.71 3.49 11.29
CA THR A 237 -7.99 2.16 10.71
C THR A 237 -9.48 1.88 10.53
N ARG A 238 -10.34 2.51 11.34
CA ARG A 238 -11.79 2.37 11.30
C ARG A 238 -12.46 3.08 10.15
N ARG A 239 -11.79 4.10 9.58
CA ARG A 239 -12.38 4.95 8.53
C ARG A 239 -13.74 5.54 8.94
N ASN A 240 -13.97 5.73 10.24
CA ASN A 240 -15.16 6.40 10.75
C ASN A 240 -14.95 7.93 10.65
N LEU A 241 -15.84 8.61 9.94
CA LEU A 241 -15.83 10.07 9.79
C LEU A 241 -16.04 10.80 11.12
N ASP A 242 -16.65 10.17 12.13
CA ASP A 242 -16.80 10.75 13.48
C ASP A 242 -15.45 11.06 14.14
N ASN A 243 -14.38 10.39 13.71
CA ASN A 243 -13.04 10.61 14.24
C ASN A 243 -12.33 11.79 13.56
N VAL A 244 -12.89 12.38 12.51
CA VAL A 244 -12.22 13.49 11.80
C VAL A 244 -11.96 14.70 12.70
N PRO A 245 -12.88 15.18 13.56
CA PRO A 245 -12.60 16.31 14.43
C PRO A 245 -11.39 16.11 15.36
N ILE A 246 -11.26 14.94 15.98
CA ILE A 246 -10.11 14.63 16.87
C ILE A 246 -8.81 14.48 16.08
N LEU A 247 -8.87 13.98 14.84
CA LEU A 247 -7.70 13.90 13.96
C LEU A 247 -7.27 15.29 13.45
N ILE A 248 -8.22 16.19 13.21
CA ILE A 248 -7.92 17.60 12.89
C ILE A 248 -7.26 18.29 14.08
N TYR A 249 -7.76 18.06 15.29
CA TYR A 249 -7.12 18.53 16.52
C TYR A 249 -5.68 17.99 16.67
N ALA A 250 -5.44 16.72 16.34
CA ALA A 250 -4.10 16.14 16.39
C ALA A 250 -3.11 16.75 15.37
N LEU A 251 -3.57 17.52 14.37
CA LEU A 251 -2.67 18.28 13.50
C LEU A 251 -1.98 19.43 14.25
N SER A 252 -2.55 19.92 15.34
CA SER A 252 -1.93 20.93 16.22
C SER A 252 -1.08 20.32 17.34
N ASP A 253 -0.79 19.02 17.29
CA ASP A 253 0.03 18.38 18.32
C ASP A 253 1.42 19.03 18.42
N PRO A 254 1.92 19.29 19.65
CA PRO A 254 3.25 19.86 19.85
C PRO A 254 4.37 18.95 19.31
N ASP A 255 4.13 17.64 19.24
CA ASP A 255 5.05 16.68 18.64
C ASP A 255 4.81 16.58 17.12
N PRO A 256 5.85 16.81 16.29
CA PRO A 256 5.69 16.79 14.83
C PRO A 256 5.34 15.40 14.29
N GLU A 257 5.77 14.31 14.93
CA GLU A 257 5.46 12.96 14.46
C GLU A 257 3.98 12.62 14.64
N VAL A 258 3.36 13.09 15.74
CA VAL A 258 1.93 12.92 15.96
C VAL A 258 1.13 13.70 14.91
N ALA A 259 1.55 14.92 14.60
CA ALA A 259 0.90 15.75 13.59
C ALA A 259 1.00 15.15 12.18
N VAL A 260 2.15 14.54 11.84
CA VAL A 260 2.35 13.81 10.58
C VAL A 260 1.46 12.56 10.53
N GLU A 261 1.37 11.78 11.61
CA GLU A 261 0.47 10.62 11.67
C GLU A 261 -1.00 11.06 11.52
N ALA A 262 -1.40 12.17 12.13
CA ALA A 262 -2.76 12.72 12.00
C ALA A 262 -3.08 13.19 10.58
N ARG A 263 -2.11 13.82 9.90
CA ARG A 263 -2.22 14.18 8.47
C ARG A 263 -2.46 12.94 7.62
N ASP A 264 -1.68 11.88 7.83
CA ASP A 264 -1.77 10.67 7.03
C ASP A 264 -3.03 9.86 7.35
N ALA A 265 -3.49 9.89 8.61
CA ALA A 265 -4.80 9.39 9.01
C ALA A 265 -5.94 10.12 8.27
N LEU A 266 -5.92 11.45 8.21
CA LEU A 266 -6.93 12.24 7.48
C LEU A 266 -6.92 11.94 5.99
N ARG A 267 -5.73 11.81 5.36
CA ARG A 267 -5.60 11.39 3.95
C ARG A 267 -6.21 10.01 3.72
N PHE A 268 -5.99 9.08 4.65
CA PHE A 268 -6.50 7.72 4.58
C PHE A 268 -8.03 7.67 4.71
N ILE A 269 -8.61 8.33 5.72
CA ILE A 269 -10.06 8.36 5.94
C ILE A 269 -10.77 9.06 4.78
N SER A 270 -10.26 10.20 4.34
CA SER A 270 -10.86 10.99 3.25
C SER A 270 -10.65 10.38 1.86
N ARG A 271 -9.78 9.36 1.74
CA ARG A 271 -9.26 8.83 0.47
C ARG A 271 -8.61 9.89 -0.43
N ARG A 272 -8.13 11.00 0.16
CA ARG A 272 -7.48 12.10 -0.55
C ARG A 272 -5.98 12.00 -0.34
N PHE A 273 -5.30 11.18 -1.16
CA PHE A 273 -3.87 10.85 -0.99
C PHE A 273 -2.93 12.06 -0.95
N ARG A 274 -3.24 13.13 -1.69
CA ARG A 274 -2.45 14.39 -1.66
C ARG A 274 -2.79 15.28 -0.44
N GLY A 275 -3.95 15.08 0.18
CA GLY A 275 -4.44 15.89 1.31
C GLY A 275 -4.53 17.38 0.97
N PHE A 276 -4.18 18.23 1.96
CA PHE A 276 -4.06 19.67 1.84
C PHE A 276 -2.66 20.10 2.25
N ASN A 277 -1.72 20.14 1.30
CA ASN A 277 -0.36 20.73 1.35
C ASN A 277 0.29 20.94 2.73
N MET A 278 0.33 19.91 3.56
CA MET A 278 1.07 19.90 4.82
C MET A 278 2.32 19.03 4.62
N PRO A 279 3.51 19.65 4.43
CA PRO A 279 4.76 18.90 4.30
C PRO A 279 5.08 18.16 5.62
N GLU A 280 6.12 17.33 5.60
CA GLU A 280 6.55 16.54 6.78
C GLU A 280 7.00 17.42 7.95
N ASN A 281 7.68 18.53 7.64
CA ASN A 281 8.07 19.55 8.62
C ASN A 281 7.35 20.87 8.28
N PRO A 282 6.05 21.00 8.64
CA PRO A 282 5.28 22.17 8.29
C PRO A 282 5.66 23.37 9.16
N THR A 283 5.69 24.55 8.57
CA THR A 283 5.69 25.81 9.34
C THR A 283 4.37 25.95 10.11
N LEU A 284 4.33 26.84 11.11
CA LEU A 284 3.10 27.13 11.85
C LEU A 284 1.98 27.58 10.90
N GLU A 285 2.31 28.41 9.92
CA GLU A 285 1.37 28.89 8.90
C GLU A 285 0.81 27.75 8.05
N GLN A 286 1.68 26.88 7.51
CA GLN A 286 1.27 25.71 6.73
C GLN A 286 0.40 24.74 7.54
N ARG A 287 0.67 24.62 8.84
CA ARG A 287 -0.13 23.80 9.76
C ARG A 287 -1.52 24.40 9.96
N ILE A 288 -1.62 25.71 10.19
CA ILE A 288 -2.90 26.43 10.31
C ILE A 288 -3.71 26.33 9.02
N GLU A 289 -3.08 26.54 7.86
CA GLU A 289 -3.71 26.39 6.56
C GLU A 289 -4.25 24.97 6.34
N GLY A 290 -3.44 23.95 6.64
CA GLY A 290 -3.84 22.55 6.57
C GLY A 290 -5.04 22.24 7.47
N ILE A 291 -5.02 22.70 8.72
CA ILE A 291 -6.14 22.55 9.68
C ILE A 291 -7.41 23.20 9.11
N ASN A 292 -7.32 24.44 8.65
CA ASN A 292 -8.48 25.17 8.11
C ASN A 292 -9.04 24.50 6.86
N ALA A 293 -8.18 23.98 5.98
CA ALA A 293 -8.60 23.25 4.80
C ALA A 293 -9.32 21.94 5.15
N TRP A 294 -8.81 21.20 6.15
CA TRP A 294 -9.48 20.00 6.66
C TRP A 294 -10.81 20.31 7.36
N LYS A 295 -10.89 21.38 8.16
CA LYS A 295 -12.14 21.86 8.77
C LYS A 295 -13.18 22.19 7.70
N LYS A 296 -12.79 22.98 6.70
CA LYS A 296 -13.67 23.34 5.56
C LYS A 296 -14.15 22.10 4.80
N TRP A 297 -13.25 21.15 4.53
CA TRP A 297 -13.62 19.90 3.90
C TRP A 297 -14.62 19.10 4.76
N TYR A 298 -14.36 18.96 6.06
CA TYR A 298 -15.26 18.20 6.92
C TYR A 298 -16.63 18.86 7.04
N LEU A 299 -16.69 20.18 7.16
CA LEU A 299 -17.95 20.94 7.15
C LEU A 299 -18.75 20.78 5.85
N SER A 300 -18.07 20.55 4.71
CA SER A 300 -18.78 20.25 3.46
C SER A 300 -19.50 18.89 3.47
N ILE A 301 -19.12 18.00 4.39
CA ILE A 301 -19.72 16.67 4.58
C ILE A 301 -20.68 16.68 5.78
N ARG A 302 -20.31 17.39 6.86
CA ARG A 302 -21.08 17.54 8.10
C ARG A 302 -21.15 19.02 8.50
N PRO A 303 -22.15 19.77 8.00
CA PRO A 303 -22.28 21.20 8.25
C PRO A 303 -22.38 21.58 9.72
N ASP A 304 -22.97 20.70 10.55
CA ASP A 304 -23.19 20.92 11.98
C ASP A 304 -22.04 20.39 12.85
N ALA A 305 -20.89 20.05 12.25
CA ALA A 305 -19.76 19.53 12.99
C ALA A 305 -19.10 20.60 13.87
N GLU A 306 -18.86 20.24 15.13
CA GLU A 306 -18.03 21.02 16.05
C GLU A 306 -16.58 20.52 16.05
N PHE A 307 -15.65 21.45 16.25
CA PHE A 307 -14.23 21.14 16.33
C PHE A 307 -13.70 21.39 17.73
N LEU A 308 -12.79 20.54 18.16
CA LEU A 308 -12.00 20.74 19.36
C LEU A 308 -11.03 21.92 19.13
N ASN A 309 -10.81 22.70 20.18
CA ASN A 309 -9.84 23.80 20.20
C ASN A 309 -8.54 23.36 20.85
#